data_AF-A0A1E3H3B0-F1
#
_entry.id   AF-A0A1E3H3B0-F1
#
_cell.length_a   1.000
_cell.length_b   1.000
_cell.length_c   1.000
_cell.angle_alpha   90.00
_cell.angle_beta   90.00
_cell.angle_gamma   90.00
#
_symmetry.space_group_name_H-M   'P 1'
#
loop_
_entity.id
_entity.type
_entity.pdbx_description
1 polymer ?
#
loop_
_entity_poly.entity_id
_entity_poly.type
_entity_poly.pdbx_seq_one_letter_code
_entity_poly.pdbx_strand_id
1 'polypeptide(L)'
;MVLIASLPVMLWLLAHGRGWLLAASLAVWAVPQVWQINIPNYPTEGAWFFDPLSWQLIFALGLLLGHRLMVEGKGVPYSAPVFWIAVLYLIACGAYAFFNMWGTIPDIHLPASLVGNEKTYVALPRLAHILALAYVVGHSGVMGWLGRRLTAGNPLVVIGRNALPVFWVGALLSVIGLQVRYIHFGMDDILPFPETPKVFWLDTLLVAGGALVHYLVALYMDWTGPKAKRRPAEAPAAITPVPDATPGAAE
;
A
#
# COMPACT_ATOMS: atom_id res chain seq x y z
N MET A 1 -5.59 6.85 11.97
CA MET A 1 -6.61 7.86 12.38
C MET A 1 -6.18 9.28 12.04
N VAL A 2 -4.95 9.71 12.37
CA VAL A 2 -4.45 11.06 12.04
C VAL A 2 -4.50 11.39 10.54
N LEU A 3 -4.07 10.47 9.66
CA LEU A 3 -4.14 10.70 8.20
C LEU A 3 -5.58 10.89 7.70
N ILE A 4 -6.52 10.10 8.21
CA ILE A 4 -7.94 10.24 7.85
C ILE A 4 -8.49 11.58 8.34
N ALA A 5 -8.06 12.06 9.50
CA ALA A 5 -8.43 13.38 10.01
C ALA A 5 -7.93 14.53 9.11
N SER A 6 -6.85 14.34 8.36
CA SER A 6 -6.37 15.34 7.36
C SER A 6 -7.19 15.37 6.07
N LEU A 7 -8.06 14.38 5.83
CA LEU A 7 -8.82 14.24 4.58
C LEU A 7 -9.68 15.46 4.23
N PRO A 8 -10.46 16.07 5.16
CA PRO A 8 -11.28 17.24 4.81
C PRO A 8 -10.44 18.41 4.28
N VAL A 9 -9.28 18.65 4.89
CA VAL A 9 -8.34 19.71 4.45
C VAL A 9 -7.77 19.38 3.07
N MET A 10 -7.40 18.12 2.84
CA MET A 10 -6.89 17.69 1.52
C MET A 10 -7.96 17.79 0.42
N LEU A 11 -9.21 17.44 0.71
CA LEU A 11 -10.32 17.59 -0.22
C LEU A 11 -10.61 19.06 -0.52
N TRP A 12 -10.56 19.91 0.51
CA TRP A 12 -10.68 21.36 0.33
C TRP A 12 -9.56 21.91 -0.57
N LEU A 13 -8.30 21.53 -0.34
CA LEU A 13 -7.17 21.91 -1.22
C LEU A 13 -7.35 21.39 -2.64
N LEU A 14 -7.78 20.14 -2.79
CA LEU A 14 -8.03 19.52 -4.10
C LEU A 14 -9.12 20.25 -4.89
N ALA A 15 -10.17 20.71 -4.21
CA ALA A 15 -11.24 21.50 -4.81
C ALA A 15 -10.76 22.86 -5.33
N HIS A 16 -9.71 23.45 -4.72
CA HIS A 16 -9.07 24.69 -5.17
C HIS A 16 -8.02 24.45 -6.26
N GLY A 17 -7.58 23.20 -6.45
CA GLY A 17 -6.71 22.80 -7.53
C GLY A 17 -5.71 21.72 -7.13
N ARG A 18 -5.37 20.85 -8.09
CA ARG A 18 -4.41 19.75 -7.90
C ARG A 18 -3.03 20.25 -7.46
N GLY A 19 -2.61 21.41 -7.99
CA GLY A 19 -1.34 22.03 -7.64
C GLY A 19 -1.26 22.44 -6.17
N TRP A 20 -2.37 22.93 -5.59
CA TRP A 20 -2.42 23.32 -4.17
C TRP A 20 -2.28 22.13 -3.25
N LEU A 21 -3.00 21.03 -3.52
CA LEU A 21 -2.86 19.79 -2.76
C LEU A 21 -1.41 19.28 -2.80
N LEU A 22 -0.82 19.19 -4.01
CA LEU A 22 0.53 18.68 -4.17
C LEU A 22 1.58 19.59 -3.53
N ALA A 23 1.50 20.91 -3.73
CA ALA A 23 2.45 21.85 -3.16
C ALA A 23 2.39 21.86 -1.62
N ALA A 24 1.19 21.91 -1.04
CA ALA A 24 1.02 21.87 0.40
C ALA A 24 1.50 20.53 0.98
N SER A 25 1.13 19.42 0.35
CA SER A 25 1.53 18.08 0.82
C SER A 25 3.03 17.87 0.69
N LEU A 26 3.67 18.35 -0.38
CA LEU A 26 5.12 18.28 -0.56
C LEU A 26 5.86 19.16 0.46
N ALA A 27 5.32 20.35 0.75
CA ALA A 27 5.89 21.23 1.77
C ALA A 27 5.84 20.59 3.16
N VAL A 28 4.69 20.00 3.53
CA VAL A 28 4.54 19.28 4.80
C VAL A 28 5.48 18.07 4.87
N TRP A 29 5.65 17.32 3.78
CA TRP A 29 6.59 16.20 3.72
C TRP A 29 8.06 16.66 3.80
N ALA A 30 8.43 17.80 3.22
CA ALA A 30 9.80 18.28 3.23
C ALA A 30 10.28 18.71 4.63
N VAL A 31 9.36 19.14 5.51
CA VAL A 31 9.68 19.62 6.86
C VAL A 31 10.37 18.53 7.72
N PRO A 32 9.78 17.35 7.94
CA PRO A 32 10.45 16.26 8.66
C PRO A 32 11.79 15.85 8.03
N GLN A 33 11.94 15.96 6.71
CA GLN A 33 13.17 15.56 6.03
C GLN A 33 14.35 16.42 6.45
N VAL A 34 14.15 17.73 6.63
CA VAL A 34 15.22 18.68 6.99
C VAL A 34 15.38 18.79 8.50
N TRP A 35 14.28 18.91 9.23
CA TRP A 35 14.30 19.23 10.67
C TRP A 35 14.07 18.03 11.59
N GLN A 36 13.83 16.83 11.05
CA GLN A 36 13.55 15.62 11.83
C GLN A 36 12.40 15.79 12.82
N ILE A 37 11.41 16.62 12.47
CA ILE A 37 10.22 16.84 13.29
C ILE A 37 9.33 15.62 13.17
N ASN A 38 9.01 15.01 14.30
CA ASN A 38 8.10 13.88 14.40
C ASN A 38 7.28 14.00 15.70
N ILE A 39 6.14 13.34 15.73
CA ILE A 39 5.28 13.28 16.90
C ILE A 39 5.91 12.36 17.95
N PRO A 40 6.04 12.80 19.22
CA PRO A 40 6.56 11.94 20.28
C PRO A 40 5.63 10.75 20.50
N ASN A 41 6.24 9.58 20.72
CA ASN A 41 5.51 8.38 21.05
C ASN A 41 5.11 8.38 22.54
N TYR A 42 3.96 7.80 22.85
CA TYR A 42 3.48 7.61 24.22
C TYR A 42 2.69 6.30 24.29
N PRO A 43 2.89 5.46 25.32
CA PRO A 43 3.67 5.68 26.54
C PRO A 43 5.17 5.36 26.43
N THR A 44 5.61 4.73 25.35
CA THR A 44 7.01 4.38 25.13
C THR A 44 7.81 5.57 24.60
N GLU A 45 9.08 5.67 24.98
CA GLU A 45 9.99 6.71 24.49
C GLU A 45 10.21 6.63 22.96
N GLY A 46 10.68 7.74 22.39
CA GLY A 46 10.95 7.88 20.96
C GLY A 46 9.86 8.65 20.22
N ALA A 47 9.80 8.45 18.91
CA ALA A 47 8.85 9.13 18.02
C ALA A 47 7.97 8.11 17.29
N TRP A 48 6.91 8.60 16.64
CA TRP A 48 6.02 7.74 15.87
C TRP A 48 6.80 7.06 14.74
N PHE A 49 6.73 5.73 14.72
CA PHE A 49 7.39 4.91 13.71
C PHE A 49 6.88 5.17 12.28
N PHE A 50 5.65 5.68 12.15
CA PHE A 50 5.09 6.19 10.91
C PHE A 50 4.74 7.65 11.12
N ASP A 51 5.63 8.55 10.70
CA ASP A 51 5.42 9.98 10.89
C ASP A 51 4.23 10.45 10.02
N PRO A 52 3.14 10.98 10.61
CA PRO A 52 1.98 11.40 9.85
C PRO A 52 2.28 12.54 8.86
N LEU A 53 3.28 13.39 9.13
CA LEU A 53 3.64 14.53 8.28
C LEU A 53 4.32 14.09 6.98
N SER A 54 5.14 13.04 7.04
CA SER A 54 5.73 12.42 5.86
C SER A 54 4.75 11.51 5.12
N TRP A 55 4.04 10.64 5.84
CA TRP A 55 3.16 9.63 5.22
C TRP A 55 1.93 10.23 4.54
N GLN A 56 1.51 11.44 4.94
CA GLN A 56 0.39 12.12 4.27
C GLN A 56 0.66 12.42 2.79
N LEU A 57 1.92 12.49 2.33
CA LEU A 57 2.22 12.68 0.91
C LEU A 57 1.76 11.50 0.05
N ILE A 58 2.00 10.27 0.49
CA ILE A 58 1.51 9.07 -0.22
C ILE A 58 -0.02 9.08 -0.26
N PHE A 59 -0.66 9.49 0.84
CA PHE A 59 -2.11 9.61 0.93
C PHE A 59 -2.67 10.67 -0.03
N ALA A 60 -2.05 11.86 -0.10
CA ALA A 60 -2.42 12.93 -1.02
C ALA A 60 -2.24 12.51 -2.49
N LEU A 61 -1.15 11.81 -2.83
CA LEU A 61 -0.92 11.24 -4.16
C LEU A 61 -2.00 10.20 -4.50
N GLY A 62 -2.33 9.31 -3.58
CA GLY A 62 -3.41 8.34 -3.75
C GLY A 62 -4.78 9.00 -3.95
N LEU A 63 -5.10 10.03 -3.16
CA LEU A 63 -6.32 10.82 -3.29
C LEU A 63 -6.41 11.50 -4.66
N LEU A 64 -5.32 12.12 -5.11
CA LEU A 64 -5.25 12.76 -6.41
C LEU A 64 -5.45 11.74 -7.54
N LEU A 65 -4.75 10.61 -7.51
CA LEU A 65 -4.89 9.54 -8.50
C LEU A 65 -6.32 8.98 -8.51
N GLY A 66 -6.90 8.72 -7.34
CA GLY A 66 -8.28 8.28 -7.19
C GLY A 66 -9.28 9.28 -7.75
N HIS A 67 -9.12 10.57 -7.44
CA HIS A 67 -9.96 11.64 -7.99
C HIS A 67 -9.88 11.69 -9.51
N ARG A 68 -8.67 11.67 -10.08
CA ARG A 68 -8.49 11.69 -11.54
C ARG A 68 -9.14 10.49 -12.22
N LEU A 69 -8.99 9.30 -11.66
CA LEU A 69 -9.58 8.10 -12.23
C LEU A 69 -11.11 8.05 -12.06
N MET A 70 -11.61 8.33 -10.86
CA MET A 70 -13.03 8.12 -10.51
C MET A 70 -13.94 9.29 -10.87
N VAL A 71 -13.44 10.52 -10.81
CA VAL A 71 -14.24 11.74 -11.07
C VAL A 71 -14.02 12.22 -12.50
N GLU A 72 -12.78 12.19 -12.98
CA GLU A 72 -12.44 12.73 -14.31
C GLU A 72 -12.38 11.66 -15.41
N GLY A 73 -12.42 10.37 -15.03
CA GLY A 73 -12.27 9.24 -15.96
C GLY A 73 -10.88 9.17 -16.61
N LYS A 74 -9.89 9.87 -16.08
CA LYS A 74 -8.56 10.02 -16.68
C LYS A 74 -7.50 9.40 -15.79
N GLY A 75 -7.00 8.24 -16.19
CA GLY A 75 -5.83 7.62 -15.58
C GLY A 75 -4.54 8.42 -15.77
N VAL A 76 -3.46 7.94 -15.16
CA VAL A 76 -2.11 8.43 -15.48
C VAL A 76 -1.76 7.99 -16.90
N PRO A 77 -1.24 8.87 -17.77
CA PRO A 77 -0.85 8.48 -19.12
C PRO A 77 0.32 7.48 -19.10
N TYR A 78 0.27 6.53 -20.03
CA TYR A 78 1.36 5.59 -20.25
C TYR A 78 2.54 6.29 -20.96
N SER A 79 3.74 5.98 -20.50
CA SER A 79 5.01 6.42 -21.06
C SER A 79 5.98 5.24 -20.98
N ALA A 80 6.37 4.71 -22.14
CA ALA A 80 7.26 3.54 -22.21
C ALA A 80 8.60 3.77 -21.50
N PRO A 81 9.28 4.94 -21.62
CA PRO A 81 10.49 5.22 -20.86
C PRO A 81 10.25 5.16 -19.34
N VAL A 82 9.19 5.80 -18.85
CA VAL A 82 8.86 5.82 -17.41
C VAL A 82 8.54 4.42 -16.91
N PHE A 83 7.82 3.62 -17.69
CA PHE A 83 7.49 2.25 -17.34
C PHE A 83 8.74 1.39 -17.18
N TRP A 84 9.64 1.40 -18.16
CA TRP A 84 10.86 0.59 -18.10
C TRP A 84 11.85 1.08 -17.05
N ILE A 85 11.95 2.39 -16.81
CA ILE A 85 12.73 2.94 -15.69
C ILE A 85 12.15 2.45 -14.36
N ALA A 86 10.82 2.49 -14.19
CA ALA A 86 10.16 2.01 -12.98
C ALA A 86 10.38 0.50 -12.78
N VAL A 87 10.28 -0.32 -13.84
CA VAL A 87 10.57 -1.76 -13.78
C VAL A 87 12.03 -2.01 -13.36
N LEU A 88 12.99 -1.34 -14.02
CA LEU A 88 14.41 -1.50 -13.70
C LEU A 88 14.70 -1.09 -12.25
N TYR A 89 14.08 0.00 -11.79
CA TYR A 89 14.20 0.47 -10.42
C TYR A 89 13.67 -0.56 -9.41
N LEU A 90 12.50 -1.16 -9.67
CA LEU A 90 11.94 -2.21 -8.80
C LEU A 90 12.82 -3.46 -8.77
N ILE A 91 13.37 -3.87 -9.92
CA ILE A 91 14.31 -4.99 -10.00
C ILE A 91 15.57 -4.69 -9.18
N ALA A 92 16.11 -3.48 -9.29
CA ALA A 92 17.27 -3.04 -8.52
C ALA A 92 16.99 -3.05 -7.01
N CYS A 93 15.84 -2.53 -6.57
CA CYS A 93 15.43 -2.59 -5.16
C CYS A 93 15.25 -4.04 -4.68
N GLY A 94 14.66 -4.90 -5.50
CA GLY A 94 14.51 -6.33 -5.22
C GLY A 94 15.85 -7.05 -5.08
N ALA A 95 16.79 -6.80 -6.00
CA ALA A 95 18.14 -7.35 -5.94
C ALA A 95 18.91 -6.84 -4.71
N TYR A 96 18.82 -5.54 -4.41
CA TYR A 96 19.45 -4.92 -3.24
C TYR A 96 18.99 -5.59 -1.94
N ALA A 97 17.68 -5.85 -1.81
CA ALA A 97 17.12 -6.56 -0.67
C ALA A 97 17.49 -8.06 -0.66
N PHE A 98 17.42 -8.73 -1.80
CA PHE A 98 17.67 -10.17 -1.94
C PHE A 98 19.13 -10.55 -1.65
N PHE A 99 20.09 -9.74 -2.13
CA PHE A 99 21.52 -9.94 -1.89
C PHE A 99 22.01 -9.30 -0.58
N ASN A 100 21.10 -8.82 0.27
CA ASN A 100 21.41 -8.23 1.58
C ASN A 100 22.45 -7.10 1.51
N MET A 101 22.39 -6.25 0.48
CA MET A 101 23.39 -5.22 0.19
C MET A 101 23.24 -3.97 1.09
N TRP A 102 22.70 -4.12 2.29
CA TRP A 102 22.45 -2.99 3.19
C TRP A 102 23.75 -2.26 3.52
N GLY A 103 23.76 -0.93 3.34
CA GLY A 103 24.92 -0.09 3.63
C GLY A 103 25.95 -0.01 2.51
N THR A 104 25.71 -0.63 1.34
CA THR A 104 26.61 -0.47 0.18
C THR A 104 26.33 0.80 -0.63
N ILE A 105 25.24 1.52 -0.34
CA ILE A 105 24.92 2.79 -0.99
C ILE A 105 25.93 3.82 -0.46
N PRO A 106 26.69 4.51 -1.33
CA PRO A 106 27.63 5.54 -0.91
C PRO A 106 26.94 6.58 -0.05
N ASP A 107 27.67 7.11 0.93
CA ASP A 107 27.17 8.20 1.75
C ASP A 107 27.00 9.44 0.87
N ILE A 108 25.76 9.90 0.75
CA ILE A 108 25.40 11.08 -0.02
C ILE A 108 25.22 12.19 1.00
N HIS A 109 25.81 13.37 0.77
CA HIS A 109 25.74 14.52 1.67
C HIS A 109 24.33 15.18 1.69
N LEU A 110 23.30 14.40 1.97
CA LEU A 110 21.92 14.81 2.16
C LEU A 110 21.39 14.15 3.45
N PRO A 111 20.32 14.68 4.07
CA PRO A 111 19.76 14.08 5.28
C PRO A 111 19.41 12.60 5.09
N ALA A 112 19.74 11.75 6.07
CA ALA A 112 19.48 10.31 6.01
C ALA A 112 17.99 9.98 5.82
N SER A 113 17.11 10.82 6.37
CA SER A 113 15.65 10.80 6.16
C SER A 113 15.24 10.93 4.69
N LEU A 114 16.08 11.51 3.83
CA LEU A 114 15.82 11.75 2.43
C LEU A 114 16.40 10.66 1.52
N VAL A 115 17.61 10.16 1.81
CA VAL A 115 18.37 9.29 0.88
C VAL A 115 18.48 7.84 1.36
N GLY A 116 18.32 7.58 2.66
CA GLY A 116 18.36 6.22 3.21
C GLY A 116 17.11 5.39 2.91
N ASN A 117 17.07 4.16 3.43
CA ASN A 117 15.87 3.34 3.45
C ASN A 117 14.96 3.67 4.65
N GLU A 118 14.89 4.94 5.03
CA GLU A 118 14.17 5.35 6.23
C GLU A 118 12.66 5.16 6.04
N LYS A 119 12.08 4.40 6.98
CA LYS A 119 10.65 4.09 6.97
C LYS A 119 9.83 5.16 7.65
N THR A 120 10.39 5.75 8.69
CA THR A 120 9.71 6.74 9.53
C THR A 120 9.24 7.93 8.70
N TYR A 121 10.15 8.51 7.92
CA TYR A 121 9.91 9.77 7.20
C TYR A 121 9.61 9.62 5.72
N VAL A 122 9.35 8.41 5.22
CA VAL A 122 9.12 8.15 3.79
C VAL A 122 10.24 8.76 2.94
N ALA A 123 11.43 8.19 3.05
CA ALA A 123 12.58 8.62 2.26
C ALA A 123 12.29 8.60 0.75
N LEU A 124 13.04 9.40 -0.02
CA LEU A 124 12.84 9.51 -1.47
C LEU A 124 12.92 8.15 -2.19
N PRO A 125 13.88 7.25 -1.90
CA PRO A 125 13.89 5.93 -2.53
C PRO A 125 12.63 5.14 -2.24
N ARG A 126 12.10 5.23 -1.01
CA ARG A 126 10.84 4.55 -0.63
C ARG A 126 9.65 5.14 -1.38
N LEU A 127 9.56 6.46 -1.47
CA LEU A 127 8.51 7.13 -2.23
C LEU A 127 8.58 6.73 -3.71
N ALA A 128 9.77 6.81 -4.31
CA ALA A 128 10.01 6.39 -5.69
C ALA A 128 9.62 4.92 -5.90
N HIS A 129 9.92 4.03 -4.95
CA HIS A 129 9.56 2.62 -5.03
C HIS A 129 8.05 2.41 -5.03
N ILE A 130 7.32 3.07 -4.13
CA ILE A 130 5.86 2.98 -4.07
C ILE A 130 5.23 3.51 -5.36
N LEU A 131 5.73 4.62 -5.89
CA LEU A 131 5.23 5.20 -7.15
C LEU A 131 5.58 4.36 -8.36
N ALA A 132 6.80 3.82 -8.45
CA ALA A 132 7.21 2.89 -9.48
C ALA A 132 6.33 1.63 -9.47
N LEU A 133 6.07 1.07 -8.29
CA LEU A 133 5.20 -0.09 -8.13
C LEU A 133 3.77 0.24 -8.58
N ALA A 134 3.20 1.36 -8.13
CA ALA A 134 1.86 1.79 -8.55
C ALA A 134 1.78 2.00 -10.07
N TYR A 135 2.81 2.59 -10.68
CA TYR A 135 2.85 2.84 -12.13
C TYR A 135 2.95 1.55 -12.93
N VAL A 136 3.87 0.65 -12.57
CA VAL A 136 4.08 -0.64 -13.23
C VAL A 136 2.83 -1.51 -13.09
N VAL A 137 2.30 -1.65 -11.88
CA VAL A 137 1.09 -2.44 -11.64
C VAL A 137 -0.10 -1.86 -12.40
N GLY A 138 -0.29 -0.54 -12.36
CA GLY A 138 -1.40 0.15 -13.03
C GLY A 138 -1.37 0.06 -14.56
N HIS A 139 -0.20 -0.04 -15.17
CA HIS A 139 -0.04 -0.18 -16.63
C HIS A 139 0.25 -1.62 -17.07
N SER A 140 0.40 -2.56 -16.14
CA SER A 140 0.57 -3.97 -16.45
C SER A 140 -0.77 -4.67 -16.67
N GLY A 141 -0.76 -5.75 -17.44
CA GLY A 141 -1.92 -6.64 -17.56
C GLY A 141 -2.25 -7.43 -16.28
N VAL A 142 -1.49 -7.26 -15.18
CA VAL A 142 -1.64 -8.03 -13.94
C VAL A 142 -3.03 -7.84 -13.34
N MET A 143 -3.55 -6.61 -13.29
CA MET A 143 -4.87 -6.35 -12.72
C MET A 143 -6.00 -6.98 -13.55
N GLY A 144 -5.90 -6.94 -14.88
CA GLY A 144 -6.83 -7.63 -15.77
C GLY A 144 -6.71 -9.17 -15.69
N TRP A 145 -5.50 -9.69 -15.48
CA TRP A 145 -5.27 -11.11 -15.23
C TRP A 145 -5.86 -11.56 -13.89
N LEU A 146 -5.61 -10.80 -12.82
CA LEU A 146 -6.18 -11.04 -11.48
C LEU A 146 -7.70 -11.01 -11.52
N GLY A 147 -8.30 -10.01 -12.18
CA GLY A 147 -9.76 -9.89 -12.29
C GLY A 147 -10.42 -11.06 -13.00
N ARG A 148 -9.73 -11.73 -13.93
CA ARG A 148 -10.23 -12.95 -14.60
C ARG A 148 -10.14 -14.21 -13.73
N ARG A 149 -9.21 -14.26 -12.77
CA ARG A 149 -8.97 -15.42 -11.89
C ARG A 149 -9.69 -15.31 -10.54
N LEU A 150 -9.74 -14.11 -9.98
CA LEU A 150 -10.34 -13.79 -8.70
C LEU A 150 -11.81 -13.42 -8.90
N THR A 151 -12.63 -14.43 -9.18
CA THR A 151 -14.09 -14.28 -9.30
C THR A 151 -14.72 -13.99 -7.94
N ALA A 152 -15.97 -13.51 -7.94
CA ALA A 152 -16.69 -13.10 -6.72
C ALA A 152 -16.83 -14.19 -5.64
N GLY A 153 -16.72 -15.47 -6.01
CA GLY A 153 -16.77 -16.60 -5.07
C GLY A 153 -15.39 -17.08 -4.58
N ASN A 154 -14.30 -16.49 -5.05
CA ASN A 154 -12.96 -16.87 -4.62
C ASN A 154 -12.76 -16.53 -3.13
N PRO A 155 -12.25 -17.45 -2.28
CA PRO A 155 -12.05 -17.21 -0.86
C PRO A 155 -11.24 -15.94 -0.55
N LEU A 156 -10.22 -15.63 -1.36
CA LEU A 156 -9.40 -14.44 -1.20
C LEU A 156 -10.18 -13.15 -1.47
N VAL A 157 -11.13 -13.19 -2.41
CA VAL A 157 -12.01 -12.05 -2.71
C VAL A 157 -13.01 -11.83 -1.59
N VAL A 158 -13.60 -12.90 -1.06
CA VAL A 158 -14.56 -12.83 0.07
C VAL A 158 -13.87 -12.27 1.32
N ILE A 159 -12.67 -12.78 1.63
CA ILE A 159 -11.83 -12.26 2.73
C ILE A 159 -11.48 -10.78 2.49
N GLY A 160 -11.03 -10.42 1.30
CA GLY A 160 -10.63 -9.05 0.97
C GLY A 160 -11.79 -8.04 1.00
N ARG A 161 -13.01 -8.45 0.61
CA ARG A 161 -14.22 -7.61 0.71
C ARG A 161 -14.55 -7.23 2.16
N ASN A 162 -14.23 -8.11 3.09
CA ASN A 162 -14.47 -7.93 4.52
C ASN A 162 -13.14 -7.71 5.29
N ALA A 163 -12.17 -7.06 4.65
CA ALA A 163 -10.82 -6.92 5.18
C ALA A 163 -10.76 -6.30 6.60
N LEU A 164 -11.64 -5.35 6.93
CA LEU A 164 -11.61 -4.69 8.24
C LEU A 164 -12.03 -5.63 9.40
N PRO A 165 -13.21 -6.28 9.38
CA PRO A 165 -13.55 -7.32 10.36
C PRO A 165 -12.52 -8.45 10.41
N VAL A 166 -12.08 -8.95 9.25
CA VAL A 166 -11.11 -10.05 9.18
C VAL A 166 -9.77 -9.65 9.81
N PHE A 167 -9.30 -8.42 9.56
CA PHE A 167 -8.09 -7.88 10.16
C PHE A 167 -8.16 -7.87 11.69
N TRP A 168 -9.27 -7.37 12.26
CA TRP A 168 -9.44 -7.33 13.72
C TRP A 168 -9.43 -8.72 14.35
N VAL A 169 -10.16 -9.67 13.75
CA VAL A 169 -10.15 -11.07 14.21
C VAL A 169 -8.76 -11.67 14.07
N GLY A 170 -8.04 -11.39 12.97
CA GLY A 170 -6.67 -11.82 12.78
C GLY A 170 -5.68 -11.26 13.79
N ALA A 171 -5.79 -9.98 14.13
CA ALA A 171 -4.96 -9.35 15.16
C ALA A 171 -5.16 -10.04 16.52
N LEU A 172 -6.42 -10.32 16.88
CA LEU A 172 -6.73 -11.05 18.12
C LEU A 172 -6.21 -12.49 18.08
N LEU A 173 -6.44 -13.22 16.98
CA LEU A 173 -5.94 -14.58 16.79
C LEU A 173 -4.41 -14.65 16.83
N SER A 174 -3.72 -13.63 16.34
CA SER A 174 -2.25 -13.54 16.40
C SER A 174 -1.77 -13.46 17.84
N VAL A 175 -2.38 -12.61 18.67
CA VAL A 175 -2.07 -12.50 20.10
C VAL A 175 -2.38 -13.81 20.84
N ILE A 176 -3.52 -14.44 20.54
CA ILE A 176 -3.88 -15.75 21.10
C ILE A 176 -2.86 -16.81 20.68
N GLY A 177 -2.49 -16.87 19.41
CA GLY A 177 -1.49 -17.80 18.89
C GLY A 177 -0.14 -17.61 19.56
N LEU A 178 0.29 -16.36 19.76
CA LEU A 178 1.50 -16.05 20.52
C LEU A 178 1.41 -16.57 21.96
N GLN A 179 0.28 -16.37 22.64
CA GLN A 179 0.09 -16.86 24.01
C GLN A 179 0.06 -18.39 24.09
N VAL A 180 -0.55 -19.06 23.11
CA VAL A 180 -0.57 -20.53 23.01
C VAL A 180 0.85 -21.07 22.81
N ARG A 181 1.66 -20.43 21.94
CA ARG A 181 3.08 -20.75 21.76
C ARG A 181 3.86 -20.57 23.06
N TYR A 182 3.64 -19.45 23.75
CA TYR A 182 4.28 -19.17 25.05
C TYR A 182 3.99 -20.25 26.09
N ILE A 183 2.74 -20.70 26.23
CA ILE A 183 2.36 -21.72 27.22
C ILE A 183 2.97 -23.09 26.90
N HIS A 184 3.09 -23.46 25.62
CA HIS A 184 3.55 -24.80 25.22
C HIS A 184 5.08 -24.92 25.10
N PHE A 185 5.77 -23.83 24.78
CA PHE A 185 7.21 -23.85 24.48
C PHE A 185 8.05 -22.91 25.35
N GLY A 186 7.44 -22.10 26.21
CA GLY A 186 8.14 -21.07 26.97
C GLY A 186 8.67 -19.94 26.08
N MET A 187 9.54 -19.10 26.63
CA MET A 187 10.26 -18.07 25.91
C MET A 187 11.75 -18.25 26.25
N ASP A 188 12.56 -18.71 25.31
CA ASP A 188 14.01 -18.76 25.51
C ASP A 188 14.57 -17.35 25.30
N ASP A 189 15.29 -16.82 26.30
CA ASP A 189 15.85 -15.45 26.29
C ASP A 189 16.88 -15.21 25.15
N ILE A 190 17.36 -16.29 24.50
CA ILE A 190 18.36 -16.28 23.44
C ILE A 190 17.74 -16.44 22.04
N LEU A 191 16.66 -17.22 21.92
CA LEU A 191 15.91 -17.44 20.69
C LEU A 191 14.42 -17.48 21.04
N PRO A 192 13.66 -16.38 20.89
CA PRO A 192 12.24 -16.34 21.24
C PRO A 192 11.38 -17.38 20.49
N PHE A 193 11.92 -17.99 19.42
CA PHE A 193 11.26 -18.99 18.58
C PHE A 193 12.26 -20.11 18.20
N PRO A 194 12.51 -21.11 19.06
CA PRO A 194 13.34 -22.24 18.66
C PRO A 194 12.61 -23.05 17.57
N GLU A 195 13.17 -23.10 16.35
CA GLU A 195 12.63 -23.88 15.23
C GLU A 195 12.85 -25.39 15.47
N THR A 196 12.12 -25.94 16.42
CA THR A 196 12.06 -27.39 16.66
C THR A 196 10.94 -28.01 15.81
N PRO A 197 11.03 -29.31 15.45
CA PRO A 197 9.99 -29.98 14.67
C PRO A 197 8.59 -29.94 15.32
N LYS A 198 8.53 -29.77 16.64
CA LYS A 198 7.27 -29.67 17.40
C LYS A 198 6.60 -28.29 17.23
N VAL A 199 7.39 -27.22 17.10
CA VAL A 199 6.91 -25.85 16.88
C VAL A 199 6.29 -25.73 15.49
N PHE A 200 6.86 -26.40 14.48
CA PHE A 200 6.32 -26.40 13.11
C PHE A 200 4.86 -26.84 13.02
N TRP A 201 4.50 -27.95 13.68
CA TRP A 201 3.12 -28.47 13.62
C TRP A 201 2.12 -27.57 14.34
N LEU A 202 2.49 -27.03 15.50
CA LEU A 202 1.65 -26.06 16.20
C LEU A 202 1.44 -24.81 15.34
N ASP A 203 2.51 -24.24 14.79
CA ASP A 203 2.44 -23.03 13.97
C ASP A 203 1.61 -23.27 12.71
N THR A 204 1.77 -24.42 12.07
CA THR A 204 0.95 -24.82 10.92
C THR A 204 -0.53 -24.91 11.28
N LEU A 205 -0.88 -25.51 12.43
CA LEU A 205 -2.26 -25.60 12.89
C LEU A 205 -2.85 -24.24 13.26
N LEU A 206 -2.07 -23.39 13.93
CA LEU A 206 -2.47 -22.02 14.28
C LEU A 206 -2.73 -21.18 13.03
N VAL A 207 -1.85 -21.26 12.03
CA VAL A 207 -2.00 -20.53 10.77
C VAL A 207 -3.17 -21.06 9.95
N ALA A 208 -3.28 -22.38 9.79
CA ALA A 208 -4.39 -22.99 9.04
C ALA A 208 -5.74 -22.74 9.71
N GLY A 209 -5.81 -22.87 11.04
CA GLY A 209 -7.00 -22.54 11.83
C GLY A 209 -7.35 -21.07 11.74
N GLY A 210 -6.37 -20.17 11.85
CA GLY A 210 -6.58 -18.74 11.69
C GLY A 210 -7.10 -18.36 10.30
N ALA A 211 -6.54 -18.94 9.24
CA ALA A 211 -7.01 -18.73 7.87
C ALA A 211 -8.44 -19.25 7.66
N LEU A 212 -8.80 -20.38 8.26
CA LEU A 212 -10.17 -20.88 8.24
C LEU A 212 -11.12 -19.91 8.96
N VAL A 213 -10.76 -19.43 10.14
CA VAL A 213 -11.57 -18.44 10.87
C VAL A 213 -11.73 -17.15 10.07
N HIS A 214 -10.67 -16.65 9.41
CA HIS A 214 -10.77 -15.50 8.50
C HIS A 214 -11.80 -15.73 7.40
N TYR A 215 -11.77 -16.91 6.77
CA TYR A 215 -12.72 -17.26 5.73
C TYR A 215 -14.16 -17.34 6.27
N LEU A 216 -14.37 -17.98 7.42
CA LEU A 216 -15.68 -18.12 8.05
C LEU A 216 -16.27 -16.76 8.48
N VAL A 217 -15.45 -15.89 9.08
CA VAL A 217 -15.87 -14.52 9.43
C VAL A 217 -16.24 -13.74 8.18
N ALA A 218 -15.43 -13.85 7.12
CA ALA A 218 -15.73 -13.18 5.87
C ALA A 218 -17.04 -13.66 5.23
N LEU A 219 -17.31 -14.98 5.25
CA LEU A 219 -18.58 -15.55 4.80
C LEU A 219 -19.77 -15.07 5.65
N TYR A 220 -19.61 -15.03 6.96
CA TYR A 220 -20.63 -14.54 7.87
C TYR A 220 -20.95 -13.06 7.59
N MET A 221 -19.94 -12.21 7.43
CA MET A 221 -20.12 -10.80 7.09
C MET A 221 -20.76 -10.59 5.72
N ASP A 222 -20.36 -11.36 4.70
CA ASP A 222 -20.98 -11.29 3.37
C ASP A 222 -22.45 -11.75 3.39
N TRP A 223 -22.82 -12.69 4.29
CA TRP A 223 -24.20 -13.16 4.45
C TRP A 223 -25.09 -12.16 5.20
N THR A 224 -24.58 -11.57 6.29
CA THR A 224 -25.34 -10.63 7.13
C THR A 224 -25.29 -9.18 6.64
N GLY A 225 -24.31 -8.85 5.80
CA GLY A 225 -24.09 -7.51 5.30
C GLY A 225 -25.25 -7.03 4.41
N PRO A 226 -25.47 -5.71 4.31
CA PRO A 226 -26.41 -5.17 3.33
C PRO A 226 -26.02 -5.69 1.95
N LYS A 227 -26.97 -6.30 1.22
CA LYS A 227 -26.76 -6.67 -0.19
C LYS A 227 -26.57 -5.38 -0.99
N ALA A 228 -25.37 -4.82 -0.99
CA ALA A 228 -25.02 -3.70 -1.84
C ALA A 228 -25.38 -4.12 -3.27
N LYS A 229 -26.20 -3.32 -3.95
CA LYS A 229 -26.48 -3.48 -5.38
C LYS A 229 -25.12 -3.71 -6.04
N ARG A 230 -24.88 -4.93 -6.52
CA ARG A 230 -23.71 -5.24 -7.35
C ARG A 230 -23.82 -4.28 -8.52
N ARG A 231 -23.14 -3.13 -8.47
CA ARG A 231 -22.97 -2.30 -9.66
C ARG A 231 -22.18 -3.21 -10.58
N PRO A 232 -22.75 -3.66 -11.72
CA PRO A 232 -21.98 -4.40 -12.69
C PRO A 232 -20.71 -3.58 -12.94
N ALA A 233 -19.55 -4.24 -12.98
CA ALA A 233 -18.38 -3.59 -13.51
C ALA A 233 -18.75 -3.17 -14.94
N GLU A 234 -19.12 -1.90 -15.11
CA GLU A 234 -19.38 -1.33 -16.41
C GLU A 234 -18.08 -1.52 -17.17
N ALA A 235 -18.15 -2.30 -18.25
CA ALA A 235 -16.99 -2.61 -19.06
C ALA A 235 -16.25 -1.30 -19.35
N PRO A 236 -14.91 -1.23 -19.20
CA PRO A 236 -14.19 -0.02 -19.55
C PRO A 236 -14.61 0.37 -20.95
N ALA A 237 -15.25 1.54 -21.07
CA ALA A 237 -15.74 2.05 -22.33
C ALA A 237 -14.59 1.95 -23.33
N ALA A 238 -14.83 1.20 -24.42
CA ALA A 238 -13.85 1.03 -25.46
C ALA A 238 -13.33 2.42 -25.85
N ILE A 239 -12.01 2.61 -25.74
CA ILE A 239 -11.35 3.83 -26.20
C ILE A 239 -11.66 3.91 -27.70
N THR A 240 -12.63 4.74 -28.08
CA THR A 240 -12.92 5.02 -29.48
C THR A 240 -11.66 5.64 -30.07
N PRO A 241 -11.09 5.07 -31.15
CA PRO A 241 -10.00 5.72 -31.86
C PRO A 241 -10.47 7.10 -32.30
N VAL A 242 -9.67 8.13 -32.03
CA VAL A 242 -9.86 9.45 -32.61
C VAL A 242 -9.82 9.26 -34.14
N PRO A 243 -10.83 9.71 -34.90
CA PRO A 243 -10.76 9.67 -36.36
C PRO A 243 -9.56 10.48 -36.82
N ASP A 244 -8.70 9.87 -37.65
CA ASP A 244 -7.62 10.57 -38.32
C ASP A 244 -8.18 11.81 -39.00
N ALA A 245 -7.62 12.97 -38.66
CA ALA A 245 -7.90 14.20 -39.37
C ALA A 245 -7.42 14.03 -40.81
N THR A 246 -8.36 13.79 -41.72
CA THR A 246 -8.13 13.92 -43.16
C THR A 246 -7.52 15.29 -43.44
N PRO A 247 -6.37 15.39 -44.14
CA PRO A 247 -5.87 16.66 -44.63
C PRO A 247 -6.92 17.22 -45.60
N GLY A 248 -7.52 18.34 -45.23
CA GLY A 248 -8.44 19.07 -46.09
C GLY A 248 -7.73 19.46 -47.39
N ALA A 249 -8.30 19.01 -48.50
CA ALA A 249 -8.10 19.61 -49.80
C ALA A 249 -8.82 20.98 -49.82
N ALA A 250 -8.08 22.01 -50.21
CA ALA A 250 -8.53 23.28 -50.80
C ALA A 250 -7.25 23.86 -51.44
N GLU A 251 -7.13 23.90 -52.76
CA GLU A 251 -7.71 24.92 -53.65
C GLU A 251 -7.51 26.36 -53.14
#